data_AF-A0A1B3XPV7-F1
#
_entry.id   AF-A0A1B3XPV7-F1
#
_cell.length_a   1.000
_cell.length_b   1.000
_cell.length_c   1.000
_cell.angle_alpha   90.00
_cell.angle_beta   90.00
_cell.angle_gamma   90.00
#
_symmetry.space_group_name_H-M   'P 1'
#
loop_
_entity.id
_entity.type
_entity.pdbx_description
1 polymer ?
#
loop_
_entity_poly.entity_id
_entity_poly.type
_entity_poly.pdbx_seq_one_letter_code
_entity_poly.pdbx_strand_id
1 'polypeptide(L)'
;MGLFTSKIAAGVVLGGFTLAGAGLVFTGTGTLQQATDFVKEAGTKLTQFEGNEKTLVNKINTLRDSANSKINEANDIISGKKNEISKLNKDIKNMTSEKDNLTTDIASLKADITNLKTSLNDSNTNLDATRAALNTKTNEYNSKVTELNATKEKIAKYEGLLIYAEQKAEEADKLVAQLEKEVQKANDEVKAHGEAVKSVKEQTKDDQPLTQKEMDAVNTTLTSVDSGATTDIKPTATGEGSIK
;
A
#
# COMPACT_ATOMS: atom_id res chain seq x y z
N MET A 1 -107.43 7.36 15.60
CA MET A 1 -108.75 8.02 15.45
C MET A 1 -109.53 7.33 14.34
N GLY A 2 -110.03 6.12 14.62
CA GLY A 2 -110.93 5.38 13.73
C GLY A 2 -112.38 5.65 14.15
N LEU A 3 -113.20 6.10 13.20
CA LEU A 3 -114.59 6.48 13.37
C LEU A 3 -115.47 5.24 13.62
N PHE A 4 -115.93 5.05 14.86
CA PHE A 4 -117.07 4.19 15.15
C PHE A 4 -118.34 5.04 15.09
N THR A 5 -119.03 5.07 13.95
CA THR A 5 -120.39 5.64 13.86
C THR A 5 -121.39 4.50 13.84
N SER A 6 -121.85 4.06 15.01
CA SER A 6 -122.90 3.05 15.17
C SER A 6 -124.27 3.72 15.21
N LYS A 7 -125.03 3.61 14.13
CA LYS A 7 -126.48 3.88 14.14
C LYS A 7 -127.17 2.70 14.83
N ILE A 8 -127.44 2.82 16.13
CA ILE A 8 -128.29 1.88 16.86
C ILE A 8 -129.74 2.33 16.64
N ALA A 9 -130.44 1.70 15.69
CA ALA A 9 -131.88 1.83 15.55
C ALA A 9 -132.56 0.88 16.56
N ALA A 10 -133.30 1.43 17.50
CA ALA A 10 -133.95 0.69 18.57
C ALA A 10 -135.42 0.39 18.22
N GLY A 11 -135.77 -0.90 18.03
CA GLY A 11 -137.15 -1.36 17.85
C GLY A 11 -137.56 -2.28 19.00
N VAL A 12 -138.46 -1.79 19.87
CA VAL A 12 -139.06 -2.58 20.96
C VAL A 12 -140.20 -3.41 20.37
N VAL A 13 -140.05 -4.73 20.29
CA VAL A 13 -141.20 -5.64 20.16
C VAL A 13 -141.14 -6.63 21.32
N LEU A 14 -142.30 -6.79 21.95
CA LEU A 14 -142.58 -7.60 23.12
C LEU A 14 -141.88 -8.97 23.08
N GLY A 15 -140.88 -9.15 23.94
CA GLY A 15 -140.20 -10.44 24.17
C GLY A 15 -138.73 -10.51 23.80
N GLY A 16 -138.19 -9.58 23.01
CA GLY A 16 -136.75 -9.57 22.75
C GLY A 16 -136.26 -8.50 21.78
N PHE A 17 -135.20 -7.81 22.16
CA PHE A 17 -134.50 -6.82 21.33
C PHE A 17 -133.38 -7.48 20.51
N THR A 18 -133.34 -7.25 19.21
CA THR A 18 -132.22 -7.69 18.35
C THR A 18 -131.37 -6.49 17.96
N LEU A 19 -130.12 -6.43 18.43
CA LEU A 19 -129.15 -5.42 18.00
C LEU A 19 -128.48 -5.90 16.70
N ALA A 20 -128.97 -5.40 15.56
CA ALA A 20 -128.71 -5.87 14.20
C ALA A 20 -127.25 -5.77 13.69
N GLY A 21 -126.27 -5.47 14.53
CA GLY A 21 -124.85 -5.45 14.15
C GLY A 21 -123.98 -6.50 14.85
N ALA A 22 -124.48 -7.13 15.92
CA ALA A 22 -123.66 -7.98 16.80
C ALA A 22 -124.15 -9.44 16.89
N GLY A 23 -125.23 -9.81 16.20
CA GLY A 23 -125.77 -11.19 16.25
C GLY A 23 -126.36 -11.61 17.60
N LEU A 24 -126.68 -10.66 18.48
CA LEU A 24 -127.24 -10.92 19.81
C LEU A 24 -128.77 -10.80 19.77
N VAL A 25 -129.47 -11.92 19.89
CA VAL A 25 -130.92 -11.97 20.15
C VAL A 25 -131.14 -11.86 21.66
N PHE A 26 -131.86 -10.82 22.12
CA PHE A 26 -132.14 -10.62 23.54
C PHE A 26 -133.35 -11.44 23.97
N THR A 27 -133.15 -12.62 24.56
CA THR A 27 -134.23 -13.52 25.03
C THR A 27 -134.45 -13.46 26.54
N GLY A 28 -134.01 -12.38 27.20
CA GLY A 28 -134.06 -12.21 28.65
C GLY A 28 -132.70 -12.45 29.32
N THR A 29 -132.69 -13.04 30.52
CA THR A 29 -131.50 -13.18 31.39
C THR A 29 -130.28 -13.85 30.72
N GLY A 30 -130.49 -14.76 29.76
CA GLY A 30 -129.42 -15.46 29.05
C GLY A 30 -128.54 -14.55 28.17
N THR A 31 -129.12 -13.56 27.48
CA THR A 31 -128.37 -12.62 26.64
C THR A 31 -127.56 -11.63 27.46
N LEU A 32 -128.09 -11.19 28.60
CA LEU A 32 -127.36 -10.35 29.57
C LEU A 32 -126.16 -11.10 30.18
N GLN A 33 -126.34 -12.40 30.45
CA GLN A 33 -125.26 -13.25 30.95
C GLN A 33 -124.14 -13.39 29.91
N GLN A 34 -124.47 -13.68 28.64
CA GLN A 34 -123.50 -13.75 27.54
C GLN A 34 -122.73 -12.44 27.33
N ALA A 35 -123.42 -11.29 27.37
CA ALA A 35 -122.78 -9.99 27.29
C ALA A 35 -121.84 -9.73 28.48
N THR A 36 -122.25 -10.14 29.69
CA THR A 36 -121.41 -10.04 30.90
C THR A 36 -120.16 -10.90 30.78
N ASP A 37 -120.29 -12.12 30.29
CA ASP A 37 -119.16 -13.05 30.13
C ASP A 37 -118.20 -12.59 29.03
N PHE A 38 -118.71 -12.05 27.92
CA PHE A 38 -117.88 -11.42 26.89
C PHE A 38 -117.07 -10.24 27.44
N VAL A 39 -117.69 -9.34 28.22
CA VAL A 39 -116.98 -8.19 28.80
C VAL A 39 -115.91 -8.66 29.79
N LYS A 40 -116.18 -9.70 30.59
CA LYS A 40 -115.16 -10.31 31.48
C LYS A 40 -114.01 -10.93 30.69
N GLU A 41 -114.30 -11.65 29.61
CA GLU A 41 -113.28 -12.25 28.75
C GLU A 41 -112.44 -11.18 28.02
N ALA A 42 -113.09 -10.15 27.49
CA ALA A 42 -112.43 -9.02 26.84
C ALA A 42 -111.55 -8.24 27.83
N GLY A 43 -112.03 -8.00 29.05
CA GLY A 43 -111.25 -7.42 30.14
C GLY A 43 -110.02 -8.26 30.48
N THR A 44 -110.20 -9.59 30.57
CA THR A 44 -109.08 -10.53 30.81
C THR A 44 -108.04 -10.45 29.69
N LYS A 45 -108.47 -10.48 28.41
CA LYS A 45 -107.56 -10.35 27.26
C LYS A 45 -106.85 -9.01 27.24
N LEU A 46 -107.53 -7.92 27.59
CA LEU A 46 -106.91 -6.60 27.69
C LEU A 46 -105.78 -6.59 28.73
N THR A 47 -106.03 -7.12 29.94
CA THR A 47 -104.99 -7.21 30.98
C THR A 47 -103.82 -8.10 30.55
N GLN A 48 -104.10 -9.18 29.81
CA GLN A 48 -103.05 -10.03 29.24
C GLN A 48 -102.23 -9.28 28.18
N PHE A 49 -102.87 -8.50 27.31
CA PHE A 49 -102.18 -7.69 26.31
C PHE A 49 -101.33 -6.60 26.94
N GLU A 50 -101.80 -5.91 27.98
CA GLU A 50 -101.00 -4.94 28.73
C GLU A 50 -99.76 -5.60 29.37
N GLY A 51 -99.92 -6.80 29.94
CA GLY A 51 -98.80 -7.60 30.47
C GLY A 51 -97.80 -8.02 29.40
N ASN A 52 -98.29 -8.44 28.23
CA ASN A 52 -97.47 -8.80 27.08
C ASN A 52 -96.72 -7.58 26.52
N GLU A 53 -97.39 -6.43 26.40
CA GLU A 53 -96.80 -5.17 25.96
C GLU A 53 -95.67 -4.76 26.89
N LYS A 54 -95.89 -4.74 28.21
CA LYS A 54 -94.85 -4.45 29.20
C LYS A 54 -93.65 -5.38 29.08
N THR A 55 -93.90 -6.67 28.87
CA THR A 55 -92.84 -7.68 28.67
C THR A 55 -92.05 -7.41 27.40
N LEU A 56 -92.73 -7.09 26.30
CA LEU A 56 -92.09 -6.79 25.01
C LEU A 56 -91.24 -5.52 25.09
N VAL A 57 -91.78 -4.45 25.70
CA VAL A 57 -91.05 -3.20 25.93
C VAL A 57 -89.78 -3.45 26.75
N ASN A 58 -89.86 -4.26 27.80
CA ASN A 58 -88.68 -4.63 28.59
C ASN A 58 -87.63 -5.38 27.77
N LYS A 59 -88.03 -6.36 26.96
CA LYS A 59 -87.12 -7.09 26.07
C LYS A 59 -86.45 -6.17 25.05
N ILE A 60 -87.21 -5.23 24.47
CA ILE A 60 -86.69 -4.24 23.53
C ILE A 60 -85.65 -3.34 24.22
N ASN A 61 -85.93 -2.87 25.43
CA ASN A 61 -85.00 -2.05 26.19
C ASN A 61 -83.71 -2.82 26.51
N THR A 62 -83.80 -4.06 26.99
CA THR A 62 -82.62 -4.90 27.24
C THR A 62 -81.80 -5.14 25.98
N LEU A 63 -82.45 -5.44 24.85
CA LEU A 63 -81.75 -5.64 23.59
C LEU A 63 -81.05 -4.36 23.12
N ARG A 64 -81.73 -3.21 23.21
CA ARG A 64 -81.17 -1.89 22.88
C ARG A 64 -79.93 -1.61 23.73
N ASP A 65 -80.03 -1.83 25.04
CA ASP A 65 -78.93 -1.54 25.96
C ASP A 65 -77.73 -2.46 25.71
N SER A 66 -77.98 -3.75 25.43
CA SER A 66 -76.93 -4.70 25.02
C SER A 66 -76.27 -4.31 23.69
N ALA A 67 -77.07 -3.90 22.70
CA ALA A 67 -76.55 -3.42 21.42
C ALA A 67 -75.69 -2.17 21.59
N ASN A 68 -76.14 -1.22 22.43
CA ASN A 68 -75.37 -0.01 22.74
C ASN A 68 -74.03 -0.35 23.42
N SER A 69 -74.00 -1.30 24.36
CA SER A 69 -72.74 -1.75 24.98
C SER A 69 -71.76 -2.30 23.93
N LYS A 70 -72.22 -3.18 23.05
CA LYS A 70 -71.38 -3.77 22.00
C LYS A 70 -70.87 -2.73 21.01
N ILE A 71 -71.69 -1.73 20.67
CA ILE A 71 -71.29 -0.62 19.80
C ILE A 71 -70.18 0.20 20.47
N ASN A 72 -70.31 0.49 21.76
CA ASN A 72 -69.29 1.23 22.50
C ASN A 72 -67.97 0.43 22.58
N GLU A 73 -68.03 -0.85 22.92
CA GLU A 73 -66.85 -1.74 22.93
C GLU A 73 -66.16 -1.79 21.56
N ALA A 74 -66.94 -1.92 20.47
CA ALA A 74 -66.40 -1.90 19.11
C ALA A 74 -65.75 -0.56 18.77
N ASN A 75 -66.36 0.56 19.16
CA ASN A 75 -65.79 1.90 18.95
C ASN A 75 -64.46 2.07 19.69
N ASP A 76 -64.34 1.58 20.92
CA ASP A 76 -63.10 1.63 21.69
C ASP A 76 -61.99 0.81 21.02
N ILE A 77 -62.31 -0.40 20.54
CA ILE A 77 -61.38 -1.25 19.78
C ILE A 77 -60.93 -0.55 18.50
N ILE A 78 -61.86 0.03 17.73
CA ILE A 78 -61.56 0.74 16.48
C ILE A 78 -60.64 1.93 16.77
N SER A 79 -60.92 2.69 17.82
CA SER A 79 -60.08 3.82 18.24
C SER A 79 -58.66 3.35 18.60
N GLY A 80 -58.54 2.28 19.39
CA GLY A 80 -57.25 1.66 19.73
C GLY A 80 -56.46 1.22 18.49
N LYS A 81 -57.11 0.52 17.56
CA LYS A 81 -56.48 0.06 16.31
C LYS A 81 -56.06 1.21 15.41
N LYS A 82 -56.84 2.29 15.34
CA LYS A 82 -56.48 3.50 14.60
C LYS A 82 -55.20 4.15 15.15
N ASN A 83 -55.06 4.20 16.46
CA ASN A 83 -53.86 4.73 17.10
C ASN A 83 -52.63 3.86 16.84
N GLU A 84 -52.78 2.53 16.91
CA GLU A 84 -51.72 1.57 16.59
C GLU A 84 -51.26 1.71 15.13
N ILE A 85 -52.19 1.78 14.18
CA ILE A 85 -51.88 2.01 12.76
C ILE A 85 -51.14 3.33 12.57
N SER A 86 -51.55 4.40 13.26
CA SER A 86 -50.85 5.69 13.17
C SER A 86 -49.41 5.61 13.68
N LYS A 87 -49.16 4.86 14.76
CA LYS A 87 -47.81 4.62 15.27
C LYS A 87 -46.97 3.83 14.28
N LEU A 88 -47.49 2.70 13.77
CA LEU A 88 -46.79 1.87 12.79
C LEU A 88 -46.44 2.65 11.52
N ASN A 89 -47.32 3.52 11.04
CA ASN A 89 -47.02 4.38 9.89
C ASN A 89 -45.87 5.36 10.16
N LYS A 90 -45.75 5.89 11.38
CA LYS A 90 -44.59 6.73 11.76
C LYS A 90 -43.30 5.90 11.80
N ASP A 91 -43.37 4.71 12.36
CA ASP A 91 -42.21 3.79 12.45
C ASP A 91 -41.72 3.41 11.04
N ILE A 92 -42.64 3.04 10.13
CA ILE A 92 -42.33 2.75 8.73
C ILE A 92 -41.64 3.95 8.06
N LYS A 93 -42.15 5.17 8.27
CA LYS A 93 -41.55 6.38 7.69
C LYS A 93 -40.12 6.59 8.21
N ASN A 94 -39.89 6.43 9.51
CA ASN A 94 -38.58 6.58 10.11
C ASN A 94 -37.60 5.52 9.57
N MET A 95 -38.00 4.25 9.54
CA MET A 95 -37.18 3.17 8.97
C MET A 95 -36.87 3.38 7.49
N THR A 96 -37.80 3.95 6.73
CA THR A 96 -37.57 4.30 5.32
C THR A 96 -36.49 5.37 5.20
N SER A 97 -36.56 6.44 6.01
CA SER A 97 -35.54 7.49 6.01
C SER A 97 -34.17 6.98 6.46
N GLU A 98 -34.11 6.11 7.47
CA GLU A 98 -32.86 5.48 7.91
C GLU A 98 -32.24 4.61 6.81
N LYS A 99 -33.06 3.81 6.12
CA LYS A 99 -32.62 3.00 4.97
C LYS A 99 -32.03 3.87 3.86
N ASP A 100 -32.65 5.01 3.54
CA ASP A 100 -32.18 5.92 2.50
C ASP A 100 -30.85 6.58 2.88
N ASN A 101 -30.68 6.96 4.16
CA ASN A 101 -29.41 7.47 4.70
C ASN A 101 -28.31 6.40 4.60
N LEU A 102 -28.58 5.17 5.07
CA LEU A 102 -27.61 4.07 4.99
C LEU A 102 -27.24 3.74 3.53
N THR A 103 -28.18 3.88 2.60
CA THR A 103 -27.91 3.68 1.17
C THR A 103 -26.93 4.73 0.64
N THR A 104 -27.09 5.98 1.07
CA THR A 104 -26.17 7.10 0.75
C THR A 104 -24.79 6.84 1.33
N ASP A 105 -24.71 6.45 2.61
CA ASP A 105 -23.44 6.17 3.29
C ASP A 105 -22.67 5.03 2.60
N ILE A 106 -23.37 3.95 2.23
CA ILE A 106 -22.77 2.83 1.49
C ILE A 106 -22.22 3.29 0.14
N ALA A 107 -22.92 4.17 -0.57
CA ALA A 107 -22.44 4.71 -1.84
C ALA A 107 -21.16 5.55 -1.65
N SER A 108 -21.12 6.39 -0.61
CA SER A 108 -19.94 7.19 -0.26
C SER A 108 -18.75 6.30 0.09
N LEU A 109 -18.94 5.30 0.96
CA LEU A 109 -17.88 4.38 1.36
C LEU A 109 -17.32 3.58 0.18
N LYS A 110 -18.17 3.21 -0.81
CA LYS A 110 -17.70 2.56 -2.05
C LYS A 110 -16.81 3.47 -2.90
N ALA A 111 -17.14 4.77 -2.96
CA ALA A 111 -16.32 5.75 -3.66
C ALA A 111 -14.97 5.93 -2.95
N ASP A 112 -14.97 6.04 -1.62
CA ASP A 112 -13.76 6.16 -0.81
C ASP A 112 -12.84 4.95 -0.98
N ILE A 113 -13.39 3.72 -0.95
CA ILE A 113 -12.63 2.49 -1.20
C ILE A 113 -12.00 2.51 -2.59
N THR A 114 -12.70 3.01 -3.60
CA THR A 114 -12.17 3.11 -4.97
C THR A 114 -11.01 4.09 -5.03
N ASN A 115 -11.15 5.26 -4.43
CA ASN A 115 -10.09 6.28 -4.39
C ASN A 115 -8.85 5.80 -3.62
N LEU A 116 -9.05 5.10 -2.50
CA LEU A 116 -7.97 4.52 -1.72
C LEU A 116 -7.21 3.44 -2.49
N LYS A 117 -7.91 2.60 -3.27
CA LYS A 117 -7.27 1.61 -4.14
C LYS A 117 -6.40 2.26 -5.21
N THR A 118 -6.88 3.31 -5.86
CA THR A 118 -6.09 4.07 -6.84
C THR A 118 -4.85 4.68 -6.19
N SER A 119 -5.01 5.35 -5.05
CA SER A 119 -3.90 5.99 -4.32
C SER A 119 -2.83 4.98 -3.88
N LEU A 120 -3.26 3.77 -3.46
CA LEU A 120 -2.35 2.69 -3.11
C LEU A 120 -1.57 2.18 -4.32
N ASN A 121 -2.23 2.02 -5.46
CA ASN A 121 -1.59 1.59 -6.70
C ASN A 121 -0.55 2.61 -7.20
N ASP A 122 -0.87 3.89 -7.13
CA ASP A 122 0.05 4.98 -7.49
C ASP A 122 1.27 5.01 -6.56
N SER A 123 1.04 4.83 -5.25
CA SER A 123 2.12 4.74 -4.26
C SER A 123 3.06 3.57 -4.52
N ASN A 124 2.51 2.39 -4.87
CA ASN A 124 3.31 1.23 -5.23
C ASN A 124 4.15 1.48 -6.49
N THR A 125 3.55 2.08 -7.52
CA THR A 125 4.25 2.45 -8.76
C THR A 125 5.41 3.40 -8.49
N ASN A 126 5.19 4.43 -7.66
CA ASN A 126 6.24 5.37 -7.27
C ASN A 126 7.36 4.71 -6.45
N LEU A 127 7.00 3.77 -5.57
CA LEU A 127 7.96 3.02 -4.77
C LEU A 127 8.86 2.16 -5.66
N ASP A 128 8.29 1.48 -6.66
CA ASP A 128 9.05 0.66 -7.61
C ASP A 128 9.95 1.51 -8.51
N ALA A 129 9.46 2.67 -8.98
CA ALA A 129 10.28 3.64 -9.70
C ALA A 129 11.46 4.14 -8.85
N THR A 130 11.22 4.44 -7.57
CA THR A 130 12.27 4.88 -6.64
C THR A 130 13.30 3.78 -6.38
N ARG A 131 12.86 2.53 -6.22
CA ARG A 131 13.77 1.37 -6.08
C ARG A 131 14.63 1.19 -7.33
N ALA A 132 14.05 1.29 -8.52
CA ALA A 132 14.79 1.19 -9.78
C ALA A 132 15.85 2.30 -9.89
N ALA A 133 15.48 3.55 -9.58
CA ALA A 133 16.41 4.67 -9.59
C ALA A 133 17.57 4.48 -8.58
N LEU A 134 17.27 3.99 -7.38
CA LEU A 134 18.28 3.68 -6.37
C LEU A 134 19.25 2.58 -6.82
N ASN A 135 18.73 1.55 -7.49
CA ASN A 135 19.55 0.47 -8.04
C ASN A 135 20.50 0.98 -9.13
N THR A 136 20.00 1.84 -10.03
CA THR A 136 20.84 2.53 -11.03
C THR A 136 21.95 3.33 -10.36
N LYS A 137 21.62 4.12 -9.34
CA LYS A 137 22.62 4.93 -8.60
C LYS A 137 23.66 4.07 -7.90
N THR A 138 23.25 2.94 -7.35
CA THR A 138 24.15 1.96 -6.72
C THR A 138 25.14 1.38 -7.72
N ASN A 139 24.68 1.04 -8.93
CA ASN A 139 25.54 0.54 -10.00
C ASN A 139 26.54 1.61 -10.46
N GLU A 140 26.08 2.84 -10.69
CA GLU A 140 26.96 3.98 -11.03
C GLU A 140 28.04 4.20 -9.97
N TYR A 141 27.65 4.15 -8.69
CA TYR A 141 28.58 4.29 -7.58
C TYR A 141 29.64 3.18 -7.58
N ASN A 142 29.24 1.92 -7.77
CA ASN A 142 30.17 0.79 -7.83
C ASN A 142 31.13 0.88 -9.02
N SER A 143 30.67 1.35 -10.19
CA SER A 143 31.54 1.65 -11.33
C SER A 143 32.57 2.72 -10.99
N LYS A 144 32.15 3.82 -10.32
CA LYS A 144 33.07 4.88 -9.89
C LYS A 144 34.09 4.42 -8.87
N VAL A 145 33.70 3.55 -7.94
CA VAL A 145 34.65 2.91 -6.99
C VAL A 145 35.69 2.08 -7.75
N THR A 146 35.27 1.35 -8.78
CA THR A 146 36.16 0.53 -9.61
C THR A 146 37.16 1.39 -10.39
N GLU A 147 36.68 2.46 -11.05
CA GLU A 147 37.52 3.44 -11.75
C GLU A 147 38.52 4.12 -10.80
N LEU A 148 38.08 4.47 -9.59
CA LEU A 148 38.93 5.07 -8.57
C LEU A 148 40.06 4.12 -8.15
N ASN A 149 39.75 2.84 -7.92
CA ASN A 149 40.74 1.84 -7.55
C ASN A 149 41.77 1.61 -8.68
N ALA A 150 41.31 1.50 -9.93
CA ALA A 150 42.22 1.40 -11.08
C ALA A 150 43.12 2.65 -11.23
N THR A 151 42.60 3.83 -10.91
CA THR A 151 43.39 5.07 -10.91
C THR A 151 44.44 5.06 -9.78
N LYS A 152 44.08 4.59 -8.58
CA LYS A 152 45.05 4.43 -7.47
C LYS A 152 46.18 3.48 -7.83
N GLU A 153 45.90 2.36 -8.48
CA GLU A 153 46.93 1.41 -8.94
C GLU A 153 47.88 2.05 -9.97
N LYS A 154 47.35 2.85 -10.89
CA LYS A 154 48.18 3.61 -11.86
C LYS A 154 49.09 4.61 -11.15
N ILE A 155 48.57 5.33 -10.16
CA ILE A 155 49.36 6.29 -9.36
C ILE A 155 50.52 5.56 -8.68
N ALA A 156 50.25 4.44 -7.99
CA ALA A 156 51.29 3.66 -7.32
C ALA A 156 52.37 3.15 -8.31
N LYS A 157 51.96 2.74 -9.52
CA LYS A 157 52.91 2.37 -10.58
C LYS A 157 53.78 3.55 -11.02
N TYR A 158 53.19 4.72 -11.21
CA TYR A 158 53.93 5.92 -11.60
C TYR A 158 54.89 6.39 -10.50
N GLU A 159 54.48 6.33 -9.23
CA GLU A 159 55.35 6.60 -8.09
C GLU A 159 56.57 5.67 -8.08
N GLY A 160 56.37 4.36 -8.31
CA GLY A 160 57.49 3.41 -8.42
C GLY A 160 58.43 3.68 -9.59
N LEU A 161 57.89 4.06 -10.75
CA LEU A 161 58.71 4.44 -11.91
C LEU A 161 59.50 5.73 -11.68
N LEU A 162 58.92 6.69 -10.96
CA LEU A 162 59.59 7.93 -10.61
C LEU A 162 60.79 7.67 -9.70
N ILE A 163 60.63 6.86 -8.65
CA ILE A 163 61.72 6.44 -7.76
C ILE A 163 62.83 5.73 -8.55
N TYR A 164 62.47 4.83 -9.47
CA TYR A 164 63.46 4.16 -10.31
C TYR A 164 64.23 5.15 -11.21
N ALA A 165 63.53 6.11 -11.81
CA ALA A 165 64.15 7.14 -12.63
C ALA A 165 65.11 8.03 -11.82
N GLU A 166 64.72 8.42 -10.59
CA GLU A 166 65.56 9.17 -9.66
C GLU A 166 66.85 8.41 -9.32
N GLN A 167 66.76 7.12 -9.01
CA GLN A 167 67.93 6.27 -8.75
C GLN A 167 68.88 6.18 -9.96
N LYS A 168 68.32 6.05 -11.17
CA LYS A 168 69.13 6.03 -12.40
C LYS A 168 69.78 7.37 -12.72
N ALA A 169 69.12 8.49 -12.41
CA ALA A 169 69.74 9.80 -12.49
C ALA A 169 70.92 9.92 -11.53
N GLU A 170 70.76 9.50 -10.27
CA GLU A 170 71.87 9.50 -9.28
C GLU A 170 73.05 8.60 -9.69
N GLU A 171 72.78 7.42 -10.26
CA GLU A 171 73.82 6.54 -10.81
C GLU A 171 74.59 7.21 -11.96
N ALA A 172 73.86 7.85 -12.88
CA ALA A 172 74.44 8.57 -14.01
C ALA A 172 75.32 9.73 -13.52
N ASP A 173 74.86 10.52 -12.55
CA ASP A 173 75.63 11.62 -11.96
C ASP A 173 76.94 11.12 -11.34
N LYS A 174 76.93 9.98 -10.64
CA LYS A 174 78.15 9.35 -10.10
C LYS A 174 79.13 8.94 -11.19
N LEU A 175 78.63 8.34 -12.27
CA LEU A 175 79.45 7.91 -13.40
C LEU A 175 80.06 9.11 -14.14
N VAL A 176 79.27 10.16 -14.36
CA VAL A 176 79.74 11.43 -14.94
C VAL A 176 80.87 12.01 -14.09
N ALA A 177 80.69 12.10 -12.77
CA ALA A 177 81.73 12.60 -11.86
C ALA A 177 83.01 11.74 -11.87
N GLN A 178 82.90 10.42 -12.08
CA GLN A 178 84.06 9.55 -12.24
C GLN A 178 84.79 9.81 -13.56
N LEU A 179 84.05 9.88 -14.67
CA LEU A 179 84.59 10.18 -15.99
C LEU A 179 85.27 11.55 -16.04
N GLU A 180 84.69 12.57 -15.38
CA GLU A 180 85.30 13.89 -15.25
C GLU A 180 86.67 13.81 -14.55
N LYS A 181 86.80 13.01 -13.49
CA LYS A 181 88.09 12.79 -12.81
C LYS A 181 89.10 12.06 -13.69
N GLU A 182 88.67 11.03 -14.42
CA GLU A 182 89.54 10.29 -15.34
C GLU A 182 90.05 11.18 -16.47
N VAL A 183 89.18 12.00 -17.05
CA VAL A 183 89.55 13.00 -18.08
C VAL A 183 90.55 14.00 -17.52
N GLN A 184 90.33 14.51 -16.30
CA GLN A 184 91.28 15.43 -15.66
C GLN A 184 92.65 14.78 -15.49
N LYS A 185 92.69 13.54 -14.99
CA LYS A 185 93.94 12.79 -14.82
C LYS A 185 94.66 12.57 -16.16
N ALA A 186 93.93 12.16 -17.20
CA ALA A 186 94.49 11.98 -18.54
C ALA A 186 95.06 13.29 -19.10
N ASN A 187 94.35 14.42 -18.89
CA ASN A 187 94.85 15.74 -19.28
C ASN A 187 96.15 16.11 -18.55
N ASP A 188 96.24 15.82 -17.25
CA ASP A 188 97.45 16.05 -16.45
C ASP A 188 98.62 15.16 -16.94
N GLU A 189 98.36 13.88 -17.24
CA GLU A 189 99.34 12.95 -17.79
C GLU A 189 99.84 13.39 -19.18
N VAL A 190 98.95 13.85 -20.07
CA VAL A 190 99.30 14.40 -21.39
C VAL A 190 100.17 15.65 -21.24
N LYS A 191 99.85 16.53 -20.30
CA LYS A 191 100.66 17.72 -20.02
C LYS A 191 102.07 17.33 -19.56
N ALA A 192 102.17 16.41 -18.59
CA ALA A 192 103.45 15.90 -18.08
C ALA A 192 104.27 15.23 -19.19
N HIS A 193 103.65 14.41 -20.04
CA HIS A 193 104.31 13.81 -21.19
C HIS A 193 104.81 14.87 -22.18
N GLY A 194 104.01 15.89 -22.46
CA GLY A 194 104.41 17.01 -23.31
C GLY A 194 105.60 17.79 -22.75
N GLU A 195 105.69 17.96 -21.44
CA GLU A 195 106.86 18.54 -20.76
C GLU A 195 108.10 17.64 -20.89
N ALA A 196 107.94 16.32 -20.69
CA ALA A 196 109.02 15.35 -20.87
C ALA A 196 109.56 15.31 -22.30
N VAL A 197 108.68 15.30 -23.31
CA VAL A 197 109.07 15.36 -24.73
C VAL A 197 109.85 16.64 -25.03
N LYS A 198 109.43 17.80 -24.50
CA LYS A 198 110.19 19.06 -24.65
C LYS A 198 111.58 18.94 -24.02
N SER A 199 111.69 18.36 -22.83
CA SER A 199 112.97 18.15 -22.15
C SER A 199 113.92 17.26 -22.97
N VAL A 200 113.44 16.13 -23.48
CA VAL A 200 114.23 15.23 -24.34
C VAL A 200 114.67 15.95 -25.60
N LYS A 201 113.76 16.68 -26.27
CA LYS A 201 114.08 17.43 -27.48
C LYS A 201 115.17 18.49 -27.26
N GLU A 202 115.17 19.14 -26.10
CA GLU A 202 116.22 20.10 -25.74
C GLU A 202 117.57 19.40 -25.46
N GLN A 203 117.54 18.26 -24.75
CA GLN A 203 118.74 17.46 -24.48
C GLN A 203 119.39 16.91 -25.76
N THR A 204 118.56 16.50 -26.74
CA THR A 204 119.04 15.91 -28.00
C THR A 204 119.22 16.92 -29.13
N LYS A 205 119.09 18.23 -28.88
CA LYS A 205 119.12 19.23 -29.98
C LYS A 205 120.48 19.33 -30.66
N ASP A 206 121.54 19.02 -29.91
CA ASP A 206 122.94 19.09 -30.33
C ASP A 206 123.51 17.69 -30.62
N ASP A 207 122.72 16.63 -30.40
CA ASP A 207 123.09 15.25 -30.74
C ASP A 207 123.01 15.07 -32.26
N GLN A 208 124.14 14.75 -32.90
CA GLN A 208 124.13 14.37 -34.30
C GLN A 208 123.74 12.89 -34.45
N PRO A 209 123.05 12.51 -35.55
CA PRO A 209 122.84 11.09 -35.87
C PRO A 209 124.18 10.36 -35.86
N LEU A 210 124.21 9.16 -35.27
CA LEU A 210 125.40 8.32 -35.27
C LEU A 210 126.00 8.26 -36.68
N THR A 211 127.28 8.59 -36.78
CA THR A 211 128.01 8.44 -38.04
C THR A 211 128.14 6.96 -38.39
N GLN A 212 128.30 6.62 -39.67
CA GLN A 212 128.44 5.23 -40.10
C GLN A 212 129.57 4.48 -39.35
N LYS A 213 130.64 5.20 -38.99
CA LYS A 213 131.76 4.66 -38.22
C LYS A 213 131.39 4.31 -36.78
N GLU A 214 130.52 5.10 -36.17
CA GLU A 214 130.02 4.86 -34.82
C GLU A 214 128.97 3.74 -34.81
N MET A 215 128.12 3.67 -35.85
CA MET A 215 127.22 2.54 -36.11
C MET A 215 127.98 1.21 -36.27
N ASP A 216 129.07 1.20 -37.04
CA ASP A 216 129.90 0.01 -37.26
C ASP A 216 130.70 -0.40 -36.00
N ALA A 217 130.94 0.53 -35.08
CA ALA A 217 131.56 0.29 -33.79
C ALA A 217 130.56 -0.12 -32.69
N VAL A 218 129.25 -0.06 -32.95
CA VAL A 218 128.25 -0.63 -32.05
C VAL A 218 128.50 -2.12 -31.98
N ASN A 219 128.90 -2.58 -30.79
CA ASN A 219 129.21 -3.97 -30.52
C ASN A 219 127.95 -4.82 -30.71
N THR A 220 127.79 -5.39 -31.90
CA THR A 220 126.74 -6.35 -32.24
C THR A 220 127.14 -7.78 -31.90
N THR A 221 128.35 -7.99 -31.34
CA THR A 221 128.77 -9.30 -30.87
C THR A 221 127.92 -9.68 -29.67
N LEU A 222 126.90 -10.49 -29.93
CA LEU A 222 126.27 -11.31 -28.90
C LEU A 222 127.39 -12.13 -28.26
N THR A 223 127.70 -11.86 -26.99
CA THR A 223 128.51 -12.77 -26.20
C THR A 223 127.83 -14.14 -26.29
N SER A 224 128.51 -15.15 -26.84
CA SER A 224 128.01 -16.52 -26.72
C SER A 224 127.85 -16.77 -25.24
N VAL A 225 126.60 -16.97 -24.81
CA VAL A 225 126.29 -17.38 -23.46
C VAL A 225 127.03 -18.71 -23.27
N ASP A 226 128.05 -18.69 -22.44
CA ASP A 226 128.64 -19.88 -21.86
C ASP A 226 127.49 -20.70 -21.29
N SER A 227 127.24 -21.87 -21.88
CA SER A 227 126.22 -22.81 -21.45
C SER A 227 126.66 -23.46 -20.15
N GLY A 228 126.69 -22.68 -19.08
CA GLY A 228 126.81 -23.12 -17.71
C GLY A 228 125.49 -23.72 -17.24
N ALA A 229 125.47 -25.05 -17.17
CA ALA A 229 124.72 -25.88 -16.23
C ALA A 229 123.27 -25.47 -15.86
N THR A 230 122.32 -26.19 -16.47
CA THR A 230 121.20 -26.89 -15.81
C THR A 230 120.55 -26.25 -14.57
N THR A 231 119.30 -25.83 -14.72
CA THR A 231 118.21 -26.37 -13.88
C THR A 231 116.93 -26.41 -14.71
N ASP A 232 116.44 -27.62 -14.96
CA ASP A 232 115.06 -27.91 -15.35
C ASP A 232 114.11 -27.23 -14.35
N ILE A 233 113.38 -26.21 -14.81
CA ILE A 233 112.10 -25.84 -14.19
C ILE A 233 111.02 -26.16 -15.21
N LYS A 234 110.47 -27.36 -15.00
CA LYS A 234 109.21 -27.86 -15.55
C LYS A 234 108.11 -26.79 -15.50
N PRO A 235 107.40 -26.51 -16.61
CA PRO A 235 106.22 -25.66 -16.57
C PRO A 235 105.10 -26.41 -15.83
N THR A 236 104.65 -25.85 -14.71
CA THR A 236 103.47 -26.35 -14.00
C THR A 236 102.24 -25.72 -14.64
N ALA A 237 101.64 -26.44 -15.57
CA ALA A 237 100.29 -26.14 -16.02
C ALA A 237 99.31 -26.50 -14.90
N THR A 238 98.60 -25.49 -14.40
CA THR A 238 97.31 -25.59 -13.71
C THR A 238 96.43 -24.59 -14.46
N GLY A 239 95.36 -24.98 -15.16
CA GLY A 239 94.14 -25.59 -14.62
C GLY A 239 93.48 -24.56 -13.70
N GLU A 240 92.28 -24.02 -13.88
CA GLU A 240 91.00 -24.43 -14.47
C GLU A 240 90.24 -23.10 -14.77
N GLY A 241 89.29 -22.97 -15.69
CA GLY A 241 88.15 -23.83 -15.89
C GLY A 241 87.02 -23.50 -14.90
N SER A 242 85.94 -22.90 -15.39
CA SER A 242 84.61 -22.72 -14.77
C SER A 242 84.39 -21.54 -13.82
N ILE A 243 83.72 -20.51 -14.35
CA ILE A 243 82.81 -19.67 -13.58
C ILE A 243 81.40 -19.89 -14.16
N LYS A 244 80.48 -20.16 -13.23
CA LYS A 244 79.05 -20.42 -13.41
C LYS A 244 78.30 -19.27 -14.09
#